data_AF-A0A1I5D6M4-F1
#
_entry.id   AF-A0A1I5D6M4-F1
#
_cell.length_a   1.000
_cell.length_b   1.000
_cell.length_c   1.000
_cell.angle_alpha   90.00
_cell.angle_beta   90.00
_cell.angle_gamma   90.00
#
_symmetry.space_group_name_H-M   'P 1'
#
loop_
_entity.id
_entity.type
_entity.pdbx_description
1 polymer ?
#
loop_
_entity_poly.entity_id
_entity_poly.type
_entity_poly.pdbx_seq_one_letter_code
_entity_poly.pdbx_strand_id
1 'polypeptide(L)'
;MSLTRRRLLSFLAVLPWIASCKAASSTLTSKIKDLKMQAISAEELELIKNPLSRPAWFARHNLPQGQPLEIRQRVFGDTRMLLRGADIKNVRFINCVFELFQGYDNNLLNVTFEECQFFGGVFTGTEWKNTKLLRCEAEGPFKIGCANGDVTFEECKLQGMTAKEGGYGNWSDHFGIATASNGANRFIKCKLSNLATHGGVELKIDTCEIHDFLGNCPSKQGKLLIHNSKSSGNMDFTGASGMFSLISIKNSQLGEVDLMSSASKVFEIEDSSLSLKMGAVDAKYEKATFRRVKFHGEGLYCPLARFFTLEIDACDFGGKGLALYGAPNPRPKLGEYLLYRTLFNHINFRNMTIPKAKIDYMHAGTLTLENVSLADADLSHGCFGTVQFKNAKLGGKIDLTETTIRQIDNQGLTNTAQITGKLEANPNAPLPDLAALDQPPGRPMQTPSKKKPQGKH
;
A
#
# COMPACT_ATOMS: atom_id res chain seq x y z
N MET A 1 -24.95 35.76 -3.14
CA MET A 1 -25.77 35.12 -4.17
C MET A 1 -25.45 33.63 -4.21
N SER A 2 -26.50 32.83 -4.07
CA SER A 2 -26.54 31.38 -3.99
C SER A 2 -26.11 30.67 -5.28
N LEU A 3 -25.49 29.49 -5.16
CA LEU A 3 -26.11 28.21 -5.56
C LEU A 3 -25.17 27.01 -5.32
N THR A 4 -25.62 26.18 -4.38
CA THR A 4 -25.30 24.77 -4.18
C THR A 4 -25.69 23.91 -5.39
N ARG A 5 -24.77 23.08 -5.91
CA ARG A 5 -25.07 21.82 -6.64
C ARG A 5 -23.79 20.99 -6.85
N ARG A 6 -23.44 20.17 -5.86
CA ARG A 6 -22.45 19.07 -5.98
C ARG A 6 -22.91 17.85 -5.18
N ARG A 7 -24.04 17.27 -5.57
CA ARG A 7 -24.49 15.92 -5.17
C ARG A 7 -25.46 15.39 -6.23
N LEU A 8 -24.96 14.92 -7.38
CA LEU A 8 -25.79 14.19 -8.37
C LEU A 8 -24.98 13.50 -9.49
N LEU A 9 -23.83 12.90 -9.16
CA LEU A 9 -22.99 12.21 -10.17
C LEU A 9 -22.69 10.73 -9.88
N SER A 10 -23.39 10.08 -8.94
CA SER A 10 -23.19 8.65 -8.63
C SER A 10 -24.22 7.69 -9.22
N PHE A 11 -25.15 8.14 -10.07
CA PHE A 11 -26.25 7.30 -10.57
C PHE A 11 -26.12 6.77 -12.01
N LEU A 12 -25.14 7.22 -12.80
CA LEU A 12 -25.06 6.89 -14.24
C LEU A 12 -24.04 5.79 -14.62
N ALA A 13 -23.34 5.16 -13.66
CA ALA A 13 -22.32 4.15 -13.95
C ALA A 13 -22.80 2.68 -13.90
N VAL A 14 -24.08 2.41 -13.63
CA VAL A 14 -24.56 1.05 -13.28
C VAL A 14 -24.96 0.19 -14.50
N LEU A 15 -25.35 0.81 -15.62
CA LEU A 15 -25.86 0.07 -16.79
C LEU A 15 -24.81 -0.76 -17.54
N PRO A 16 -23.53 -0.34 -17.68
CA PRO A 16 -22.49 -1.19 -18.30
C PRO A 16 -22.12 -2.43 -17.46
N TRP A 17 -22.30 -2.38 -16.14
CA TRP A 17 -21.93 -3.44 -15.18
C TRP A 17 -22.72 -4.75 -15.37
N ILE A 18 -24.01 -4.63 -15.74
CA ILE A 18 -24.93 -5.78 -15.88
C ILE A 18 -24.63 -6.59 -17.16
N ALA A 19 -24.09 -5.96 -18.21
CA ALA A 19 -23.83 -6.63 -19.48
C ALA A 19 -22.60 -7.56 -19.43
N SER A 20 -21.57 -7.21 -18.65
CA SER A 20 -20.33 -8.01 -18.54
C SER A 20 -20.53 -9.29 -17.69
N CYS A 21 -21.51 -9.30 -16.77
CA CYS A 21 -21.75 -10.44 -15.88
C CYS A 21 -22.34 -11.69 -16.57
N LYS A 22 -22.86 -11.59 -17.80
CA LYS A 22 -23.53 -12.72 -18.48
C LYS A 22 -22.57 -13.84 -18.90
N ALA A 23 -21.29 -13.55 -19.14
CA ALA A 23 -20.31 -14.55 -19.58
C ALA A 23 -19.84 -15.47 -18.44
N ALA A 24 -19.80 -14.97 -17.20
CA ALA A 24 -19.41 -15.74 -16.00
C ALA A 24 -20.51 -16.68 -15.46
N SER A 25 -21.75 -16.52 -15.94
CA SER A 25 -22.94 -17.17 -15.37
C SER A 25 -22.91 -18.71 -15.45
N SER A 26 -22.31 -19.29 -16.50
CA SER A 26 -22.46 -20.73 -16.79
C SER A 26 -21.64 -21.66 -15.87
N THR A 27 -20.43 -21.25 -15.48
CA THR A 27 -19.56 -22.01 -14.55
C THR A 27 -19.95 -21.80 -13.09
N LEU A 28 -20.59 -20.66 -12.81
CA LEU A 28 -21.10 -20.30 -11.49
C LEU A 28 -22.38 -21.07 -11.14
N THR A 29 -23.31 -21.17 -12.10
CA THR A 29 -24.57 -21.90 -11.89
C THR A 29 -24.37 -23.41 -11.73
N SER A 30 -23.28 -24.01 -12.22
CA SER A 30 -23.00 -25.43 -11.99
C SER A 30 -22.55 -25.70 -10.55
N LYS A 31 -21.65 -24.88 -9.97
CA LYS A 31 -21.22 -25.02 -8.55
C LYS A 31 -22.39 -24.89 -7.57
N ILE A 32 -23.34 -24.01 -7.84
CA ILE A 32 -24.50 -23.77 -6.95
C ILE A 32 -25.52 -24.91 -7.05
N LYS A 33 -25.73 -25.51 -8.23
CA LYS A 33 -26.70 -26.60 -8.43
C LYS A 33 -26.40 -27.86 -7.63
N ASP A 34 -25.14 -28.08 -7.27
CA ASP A 34 -24.72 -29.22 -6.45
C ASP A 34 -25.02 -29.04 -4.96
N LEU A 35 -25.30 -27.81 -4.51
CA LEU A 35 -25.63 -27.50 -3.13
C LEU A 35 -27.16 -27.53 -2.94
N LYS A 36 -27.67 -28.48 -2.16
CA LYS A 36 -29.09 -28.58 -1.75
C LYS A 36 -29.47 -27.48 -0.74
N MET A 37 -29.35 -26.21 -1.11
CA MET A 37 -29.67 -25.09 -0.22
C MET A 37 -31.05 -24.50 -0.47
N GLN A 38 -31.65 -23.94 0.57
CA GLN A 38 -32.95 -23.30 0.51
C GLN A 38 -32.80 -21.79 0.28
N ALA A 39 -33.69 -21.20 -0.51
CA ALA A 39 -33.82 -19.75 -0.57
C ALA A 39 -34.25 -19.19 0.79
N ILE A 40 -33.78 -17.99 1.15
CA ILE A 40 -34.23 -17.32 2.37
C ILE A 40 -35.71 -16.92 2.28
N SER A 41 -36.49 -17.15 3.34
CA SER A 41 -37.90 -16.72 3.42
C SER A 41 -38.04 -15.23 3.76
N ALA A 42 -39.21 -14.63 3.47
CA ALA A 42 -39.48 -13.24 3.83
C ALA A 42 -39.48 -13.02 5.36
N GLU A 43 -39.96 -14.01 6.12
CA GLU A 43 -39.99 -13.99 7.58
C GLU A 43 -38.58 -14.09 8.17
N GLU A 44 -37.74 -14.96 7.61
CA GLU A 44 -36.31 -15.06 7.98
C GLU A 44 -35.59 -13.73 7.71
N LEU A 45 -35.95 -13.04 6.63
CA LEU A 45 -35.38 -11.75 6.30
C LEU A 45 -35.78 -10.64 7.29
N GLU A 46 -37.05 -10.57 7.67
CA GLU A 46 -37.50 -9.57 8.65
C GLU A 46 -36.85 -9.79 10.02
N LEU A 47 -36.60 -11.06 10.40
CA LEU A 47 -35.81 -11.41 11.57
C LEU A 47 -34.36 -10.89 11.51
N ILE A 48 -33.72 -10.91 10.34
CA ILE A 48 -32.38 -10.35 10.14
C ILE A 48 -32.38 -8.84 10.36
N LYS A 49 -33.36 -8.14 9.78
CA LYS A 49 -33.46 -6.68 9.84
C LYS A 49 -33.84 -6.18 11.23
N ASN A 50 -34.62 -6.96 11.97
CA ASN A 50 -35.07 -6.62 13.31
C ASN A 50 -34.97 -7.84 14.25
N PRO A 51 -33.77 -8.13 14.77
CA PRO A 51 -33.54 -9.28 15.65
C PRO A 51 -34.32 -9.20 16.98
N LEU A 52 -34.85 -8.03 17.32
CA LEU A 52 -35.66 -7.79 18.52
C LEU A 52 -37.16 -8.06 18.29
N SER A 53 -37.67 -7.95 17.06
CA SER A 53 -39.06 -8.28 16.73
C SER A 53 -39.24 -9.78 16.47
N ARG A 54 -38.88 -10.60 17.45
CA ARG A 54 -38.95 -12.07 17.34
C ARG A 54 -40.41 -12.51 17.21
N PRO A 55 -40.86 -13.07 16.08
CA PRO A 55 -42.19 -13.65 15.98
C PRO A 55 -42.35 -14.81 16.99
N ALA A 56 -43.56 -15.04 17.50
CA ALA A 56 -43.84 -16.01 18.56
C ALA A 56 -43.41 -17.47 18.23
N TRP A 57 -43.25 -17.82 16.95
CA TRP A 57 -42.76 -19.14 16.54
C TRP A 57 -41.22 -19.26 16.62
N PHE A 58 -40.49 -18.16 16.50
CA PHE A 58 -39.03 -18.11 16.68
C PHE A 58 -38.65 -18.15 18.17
N ALA A 59 -39.51 -17.59 19.02
CA ALA A 59 -39.40 -17.70 20.48
C ALA A 59 -39.44 -19.16 20.99
N ARG A 60 -39.97 -20.11 20.20
CA ARG A 60 -39.98 -21.54 20.57
C ARG A 60 -38.59 -22.20 20.56
N HIS A 61 -37.60 -21.58 19.93
CA HIS A 61 -36.24 -22.13 19.82
C HIS A 61 -35.24 -21.56 20.84
N ASN A 62 -35.69 -20.79 21.86
CA ASN A 62 -34.92 -20.37 23.04
C ASN A 62 -33.41 -20.14 22.77
N LEU A 63 -33.06 -19.20 21.88
CA LEU A 63 -31.66 -18.76 21.81
C LEU A 63 -31.31 -18.11 23.17
N PRO A 64 -30.31 -18.62 23.92
CA PRO A 64 -29.88 -18.04 25.18
C PRO A 64 -29.58 -16.56 25.01
N GLN A 65 -29.93 -15.76 26.02
CA GLN A 65 -29.68 -14.32 26.01
C GLN A 65 -28.18 -14.07 25.78
N GLY A 66 -27.82 -13.33 24.72
CA GLY A 66 -26.44 -13.04 24.35
C GLY A 66 -25.84 -13.92 23.24
N GLN A 67 -26.49 -15.02 22.85
CA GLN A 67 -26.02 -15.79 21.69
C GLN A 67 -26.43 -15.12 20.36
N PRO A 68 -25.57 -15.18 19.33
CA PRO A 68 -25.89 -14.63 18.02
C PRO A 68 -27.01 -15.43 17.34
N LEU A 69 -27.83 -14.74 16.55
CA LEU A 69 -28.78 -15.39 15.64
C LEU A 69 -27.99 -16.11 14.56
N GLU A 70 -28.21 -17.41 14.39
CA GLU A 70 -27.53 -18.20 13.36
C GLU A 70 -28.42 -18.43 12.14
N ILE A 71 -27.87 -18.19 10.96
CA ILE A 71 -28.54 -18.37 9.67
C ILE A 71 -27.68 -19.32 8.86
N ARG A 72 -28.23 -20.47 8.50
CA ARG A 72 -27.48 -21.61 7.98
C ARG A 72 -27.98 -22.02 6.61
N GLN A 73 -27.08 -22.32 5.68
CA GLN A 73 -27.40 -23.01 4.42
C GLN A 73 -28.51 -22.32 3.61
N ARG A 74 -28.38 -21.00 3.46
CA ARG A 74 -29.32 -20.16 2.71
C ARG A 74 -28.67 -19.59 1.46
N VAL A 75 -29.45 -19.54 0.38
CA VAL A 75 -29.11 -18.78 -0.84
C VAL A 75 -29.78 -17.41 -0.77
N PHE A 76 -28.97 -16.37 -0.90
CA PHE A 76 -29.36 -14.97 -1.11
C PHE A 76 -29.10 -14.62 -2.57
N GLY A 77 -29.99 -15.08 -3.46
CA GLY A 77 -29.93 -14.84 -4.91
C GLY A 77 -31.11 -13.99 -5.40
N ASP A 78 -30.91 -13.30 -6.53
CA ASP A 78 -31.91 -12.53 -7.32
C ASP A 78 -32.82 -11.54 -6.57
N THR A 79 -32.45 -11.18 -5.34
CA THR A 79 -33.24 -10.33 -4.45
C THR A 79 -32.47 -9.04 -4.20
N ARG A 80 -32.48 -8.18 -5.22
CA ARG A 80 -31.59 -7.03 -5.43
C ARG A 80 -31.61 -5.94 -4.34
N MET A 81 -32.31 -6.11 -3.22
CA MET A 81 -32.46 -5.05 -2.20
C MET A 81 -32.63 -5.54 -0.75
N LEU A 82 -32.51 -6.85 -0.45
CA LEU A 82 -33.02 -7.37 0.84
C LEU A 82 -32.39 -6.76 2.09
N LEU A 83 -31.09 -6.45 2.05
CA LEU A 83 -30.37 -5.89 3.20
C LEU A 83 -29.98 -4.43 2.99
N ARG A 84 -30.61 -3.73 2.03
CA ARG A 84 -30.33 -2.31 1.83
C ARG A 84 -30.77 -1.52 3.06
N GLY A 85 -29.85 -0.77 3.66
CA GLY A 85 -30.12 0.03 4.87
C GLY A 85 -30.43 -0.80 6.12
N ALA A 86 -30.21 -2.12 6.09
CA ALA A 86 -30.49 -2.99 7.23
C ALA A 86 -29.50 -2.73 8.37
N ASP A 87 -30.00 -2.77 9.61
CA ASP A 87 -29.17 -2.70 10.83
C ASP A 87 -29.10 -4.10 11.45
N ILE A 88 -28.03 -4.84 11.13
CA ILE A 88 -27.86 -6.26 11.47
C ILE A 88 -26.93 -6.34 12.68
N LYS A 89 -27.44 -6.89 13.79
CA LYS A 89 -26.72 -6.97 15.06
C LYS A 89 -26.69 -8.39 15.59
N ASN A 90 -25.50 -8.86 15.99
CA ASN A 90 -25.31 -10.15 16.65
C ASN A 90 -25.83 -11.33 15.81
N VAL A 91 -25.39 -11.43 14.56
CA VAL A 91 -25.82 -12.46 13.60
C VAL A 91 -24.61 -13.22 13.06
N ARG A 92 -24.77 -14.54 12.92
CA ARG A 92 -23.81 -15.43 12.25
C ARG A 92 -24.46 -16.06 11.02
N PHE A 93 -23.91 -15.76 9.84
CA PHE A 93 -24.24 -16.47 8.60
C PHE A 93 -23.26 -17.61 8.44
N ILE A 94 -23.74 -18.84 8.26
CA ILE A 94 -22.92 -20.04 8.23
C ILE A 94 -23.27 -20.86 6.99
N ASN A 95 -22.29 -21.08 6.11
CA ASN A 95 -22.48 -21.83 4.87
C ASN A 95 -23.62 -21.24 4.02
N CYS A 96 -23.65 -19.91 3.87
CA CYS A 96 -24.61 -19.19 3.03
C CYS A 96 -23.98 -18.79 1.70
N VAL A 97 -24.79 -18.67 0.65
CA VAL A 97 -24.36 -18.19 -0.67
C VAL A 97 -25.03 -16.85 -0.97
N PHE A 98 -24.24 -15.85 -1.35
CA PHE A 98 -24.69 -14.52 -1.77
C PHE A 98 -24.37 -14.35 -3.26
N GLU A 99 -25.39 -14.44 -4.11
CA GLU A 99 -25.23 -14.41 -5.57
C GLU A 99 -25.81 -13.11 -6.14
N LEU A 100 -24.98 -12.34 -6.86
CA LEU A 100 -25.34 -11.03 -7.43
C LEU A 100 -25.99 -10.10 -6.41
N PHE A 101 -25.55 -10.22 -5.16
CA PHE A 101 -26.20 -9.58 -4.03
C PHE A 101 -25.98 -8.07 -4.06
N GLN A 102 -27.02 -7.31 -3.70
CA GLN A 102 -27.00 -5.84 -3.65
C GLN A 102 -27.42 -5.36 -2.26
N GLY A 103 -26.48 -5.43 -1.31
CA GLY A 103 -26.64 -4.88 0.03
C GLY A 103 -25.87 -3.57 0.12
N TYR A 104 -26.59 -2.45 0.01
CA TYR A 104 -26.02 -1.12 0.17
C TYR A 104 -26.38 -0.53 1.55
N ASP A 105 -25.54 0.36 2.05
CA ASP A 105 -25.82 1.21 3.22
C ASP A 105 -26.22 0.44 4.51
N ASN A 106 -25.87 -0.85 4.62
CA ASN A 106 -26.15 -1.61 5.84
C ASN A 106 -25.23 -1.21 6.99
N ASN A 107 -25.68 -1.47 8.22
CA ASN A 107 -24.89 -1.36 9.42
C ASN A 107 -24.75 -2.76 10.03
N LEU A 108 -23.52 -3.16 10.34
CA LEU A 108 -23.23 -4.47 10.91
C LEU A 108 -22.55 -4.28 12.27
N LEU A 109 -23.07 -4.94 13.30
CA LEU A 109 -22.47 -4.95 14.63
C LEU A 109 -22.38 -6.38 15.15
N ASN A 110 -21.17 -6.86 15.43
CA ASN A 110 -20.93 -8.24 15.88
C ASN A 110 -21.51 -9.26 14.89
N VAL A 111 -21.18 -9.11 13.60
CA VAL A 111 -21.66 -9.99 12.53
C VAL A 111 -20.52 -10.87 12.02
N THR A 112 -20.76 -12.17 11.92
CA THR A 112 -19.78 -13.10 11.34
C THR A 112 -20.38 -13.81 10.13
N PHE A 113 -19.61 -13.88 9.05
CA PHE A 113 -19.84 -14.77 7.93
C PHE A 113 -18.83 -15.91 8.04
N GLU A 114 -19.30 -17.15 8.07
CA GLU A 114 -18.48 -18.33 8.26
C GLU A 114 -18.77 -19.33 7.14
N GLU A 115 -17.73 -19.69 6.37
CA GLU A 115 -17.88 -20.62 5.24
C GLU A 115 -18.89 -20.14 4.18
N CYS A 116 -19.15 -18.83 4.13
CA CYS A 116 -20.04 -18.23 3.14
C CYS A 116 -19.33 -18.00 1.81
N GLN A 117 -20.12 -17.98 0.73
CA GLN A 117 -19.64 -17.72 -0.63
C GLN A 117 -20.29 -16.45 -1.19
N PHE A 118 -19.50 -15.61 -1.84
CA PHE A 118 -19.93 -14.35 -2.45
C PHE A 118 -19.59 -14.36 -3.94
N PHE A 119 -20.62 -14.39 -4.78
CA PHE A 119 -20.46 -14.49 -6.22
C PHE A 119 -21.06 -13.29 -6.93
N GLY A 120 -20.19 -12.35 -7.27
CA GLY A 120 -20.60 -11.09 -7.88
C GLY A 120 -21.45 -10.19 -6.96
N GLY A 121 -21.44 -8.90 -7.24
CA GLY A 121 -22.32 -7.93 -6.60
C GLY A 121 -21.64 -7.04 -5.55
N VAL A 122 -22.46 -6.29 -4.83
CA VAL A 122 -22.03 -5.26 -3.89
C VAL A 122 -22.64 -5.51 -2.53
N PHE A 123 -21.78 -5.78 -1.56
CA PHE A 123 -22.12 -5.91 -0.15
C PHE A 123 -21.35 -4.86 0.67
N THR A 124 -21.91 -3.66 0.71
CA THR A 124 -21.29 -2.50 1.34
C THR A 124 -22.17 -1.89 2.41
N GLY A 125 -21.55 -1.41 3.49
CA GLY A 125 -22.25 -0.70 4.56
C GLY A 125 -21.71 0.67 4.88
N THR A 126 -22.49 1.40 5.68
CA THR A 126 -22.08 2.70 6.23
C THR A 126 -21.16 2.48 7.43
N GLU A 127 -21.54 1.60 8.35
CA GLU A 127 -20.81 1.35 9.60
C GLU A 127 -20.75 -0.14 9.94
N TRP A 128 -19.54 -0.72 9.95
CA TRP A 128 -19.30 -2.11 10.35
C TRP A 128 -18.41 -2.17 11.59
N LYS A 129 -18.87 -2.82 12.65
CA LYS A 129 -18.15 -2.96 13.92
C LYS A 129 -18.08 -4.42 14.31
N ASN A 130 -16.86 -4.91 14.55
CA ASN A 130 -16.62 -6.32 14.87
C ASN A 130 -17.26 -7.25 13.81
N THR A 131 -17.02 -6.93 12.53
CA THR A 131 -17.49 -7.73 11.41
C THR A 131 -16.35 -8.62 10.91
N LYS A 132 -16.62 -9.92 10.82
CA LYS A 132 -15.64 -10.93 10.42
C LYS A 132 -16.16 -11.81 9.29
N LEU A 133 -15.31 -12.08 8.31
CA LEU A 133 -15.49 -13.11 7.30
C LEU A 133 -14.45 -14.19 7.57
N LEU A 134 -14.89 -15.41 7.83
CA LEU A 134 -14.07 -16.54 8.24
C LEU A 134 -14.26 -17.69 7.25
N ARG A 135 -13.18 -18.15 6.62
CA ARG A 135 -13.20 -19.23 5.62
C ARG A 135 -14.18 -18.96 4.47
N CYS A 136 -14.39 -17.70 4.13
CA CYS A 136 -15.29 -17.31 3.04
C CYS A 136 -14.58 -17.35 1.69
N GLU A 137 -15.35 -17.57 0.63
CA GLU A 137 -14.89 -17.44 -0.75
C GLU A 137 -15.61 -16.27 -1.44
N ALA A 138 -14.87 -15.45 -2.18
CA ALA A 138 -15.46 -14.45 -3.07
C ALA A 138 -14.81 -14.56 -4.46
N GLU A 139 -15.63 -14.67 -5.50
CA GLU A 139 -15.18 -14.86 -6.89
C GLU A 139 -15.90 -13.87 -7.83
N GLY A 140 -15.15 -13.33 -8.80
CA GLY A 140 -15.68 -12.43 -9.82
C GLY A 140 -15.67 -10.94 -9.40
N PRO A 141 -16.53 -10.09 -10.00
CA PRO A 141 -16.60 -8.69 -9.65
C PRO A 141 -17.42 -8.53 -8.37
N PHE A 142 -16.75 -8.46 -7.23
CA PHE A 142 -17.39 -8.23 -5.94
C PHE A 142 -16.94 -6.91 -5.31
N LYS A 143 -17.78 -6.34 -4.45
CA LYS A 143 -17.38 -5.27 -3.54
C LYS A 143 -17.90 -5.57 -2.14
N ILE A 144 -17.01 -5.86 -1.19
CA ILE A 144 -17.34 -6.21 0.19
C ILE A 144 -16.68 -5.19 1.12
N GLY A 145 -17.44 -4.58 2.04
CA GLY A 145 -16.83 -3.75 3.08
C GLY A 145 -17.68 -2.58 3.55
N CYS A 146 -17.04 -1.58 4.13
CA CYS A 146 -17.74 -0.43 4.71
C CYS A 146 -17.02 0.90 4.50
N ALA A 147 -17.79 1.98 4.64
CA ALA A 147 -17.24 3.32 4.72
C ALA A 147 -16.53 3.56 6.06
N ASN A 148 -17.18 3.21 7.18
CA ASN A 148 -16.65 3.41 8.54
C ASN A 148 -16.57 2.09 9.30
N GLY A 149 -15.46 1.88 10.00
CA GLY A 149 -15.25 0.73 10.88
C GLY A 149 -14.35 -0.35 10.26
N ASP A 150 -14.33 -1.51 10.91
CA ASP A 150 -13.28 -2.51 10.74
C ASP A 150 -13.82 -3.79 10.11
N VAL A 151 -13.08 -4.31 9.14
CA VAL A 151 -13.39 -5.57 8.45
C VAL A 151 -12.21 -6.52 8.56
N THR A 152 -12.48 -7.74 9.01
CA THR A 152 -11.47 -8.81 9.07
C THR A 152 -11.88 -9.97 8.17
N PHE A 153 -11.00 -10.33 7.25
CA PHE A 153 -11.04 -11.53 6.45
C PHE A 153 -10.01 -12.51 7.03
N GLU A 154 -10.44 -13.69 7.43
CA GLU A 154 -9.59 -14.72 8.01
C GLU A 154 -9.80 -16.04 7.28
N GLU A 155 -8.71 -16.63 6.80
CA GLU A 155 -8.71 -17.90 6.06
C GLU A 155 -9.59 -17.86 4.80
N CYS A 156 -9.78 -16.66 4.22
CA CYS A 156 -10.64 -16.45 3.06
C CYS A 156 -9.88 -16.63 1.73
N LYS A 157 -10.63 -16.96 0.67
CA LYS A 157 -10.15 -16.92 -0.72
C LYS A 157 -10.89 -15.83 -1.47
N LEU A 158 -10.19 -14.77 -1.87
CA LEU A 158 -10.76 -13.61 -2.56
C LEU A 158 -10.12 -13.48 -3.94
N GLN A 159 -10.93 -13.67 -4.98
CA GLN A 159 -10.47 -13.68 -6.37
C GLN A 159 -11.32 -12.74 -7.23
N GLY A 160 -10.77 -11.58 -7.54
CA GLY A 160 -11.32 -10.68 -8.55
C GLY A 160 -11.10 -11.20 -9.97
N MET A 161 -11.61 -10.46 -10.95
CA MET A 161 -11.37 -10.74 -12.37
C MET A 161 -10.09 -10.06 -12.84
N THR A 162 -9.40 -10.67 -13.79
CA THR A 162 -8.33 -9.99 -14.54
C THR A 162 -8.92 -8.94 -15.49
N ALA A 163 -8.10 -7.97 -15.89
CA ALA A 163 -8.50 -6.98 -16.91
C ALA A 163 -8.93 -7.63 -18.24
N LYS A 164 -8.35 -8.78 -18.59
CA LYS A 164 -8.72 -9.54 -19.80
C LYS A 164 -10.10 -10.21 -19.67
N GLU A 165 -10.39 -10.78 -18.50
CA GLU A 165 -11.67 -11.45 -18.23
C GLU A 165 -12.82 -10.45 -18.09
N GLY A 166 -12.55 -9.24 -17.59
CA GLY A 166 -13.56 -8.22 -17.32
C GLY A 166 -14.12 -7.47 -18.54
N GLY A 167 -13.45 -7.56 -19.69
CA GLY A 167 -13.77 -6.79 -20.91
C GLY A 167 -13.21 -5.36 -20.89
N TYR A 168 -13.40 -4.59 -21.98
CA TYR A 168 -12.96 -3.19 -22.06
C TYR A 168 -13.88 -2.27 -21.21
N GLY A 169 -13.59 -2.14 -19.91
CA GLY A 169 -14.23 -1.20 -18.97
C GLY A 169 -13.21 -0.35 -18.20
N ASN A 170 -13.68 0.52 -17.29
CA ASN A 170 -12.77 1.21 -16.37
C ASN A 170 -12.06 0.18 -15.50
N TRP A 171 -10.77 0.37 -15.25
CA TRP A 171 -9.92 -0.58 -14.53
C TRP A 171 -10.48 -1.00 -13.15
N SER A 172 -11.24 -0.11 -12.49
CA SER A 172 -11.93 -0.38 -11.22
C SER A 172 -13.08 -1.39 -11.27
N ASP A 173 -13.58 -1.73 -12.45
CA ASP A 173 -14.81 -2.51 -12.63
C ASP A 173 -14.55 -4.03 -12.71
N HIS A 174 -13.27 -4.44 -12.67
CA HIS A 174 -12.87 -5.85 -12.82
C HIS A 174 -12.28 -6.46 -11.53
N PHE A 175 -11.70 -5.63 -10.67
CA PHE A 175 -11.14 -6.11 -9.41
C PHE A 175 -12.23 -6.51 -8.43
N GLY A 176 -11.96 -7.55 -7.65
CA GLY A 176 -12.64 -7.73 -6.38
C GLY A 176 -12.25 -6.57 -5.47
N ILE A 177 -13.21 -5.95 -4.79
CA ILE A 177 -12.98 -4.80 -3.92
C ILE A 177 -13.28 -5.21 -2.48
N ALA A 178 -12.29 -5.12 -1.59
CA ALA A 178 -12.46 -5.29 -0.16
C ALA A 178 -12.12 -3.96 0.55
N THR A 179 -13.07 -3.30 1.21
CA THR A 179 -12.88 -1.90 1.67
C THR A 179 -13.23 -1.66 3.13
N ALA A 180 -12.41 -0.89 3.83
CA ALA A 180 -12.70 -0.24 5.11
C ALA A 180 -12.22 1.21 5.04
N SER A 181 -12.97 2.08 4.34
CA SER A 181 -12.46 3.36 3.84
C SER A 181 -11.90 4.27 4.94
N ASN A 182 -12.55 4.31 6.10
CA ASN A 182 -12.14 5.10 7.28
C ASN A 182 -11.75 4.25 8.48
N GLY A 183 -11.58 2.93 8.34
CA GLY A 183 -11.21 2.05 9.44
C GLY A 183 -10.11 1.08 9.04
N ALA A 184 -10.04 -0.07 9.71
CA ALA A 184 -9.02 -1.07 9.44
C ALA A 184 -9.54 -2.20 8.53
N ASN A 185 -8.73 -2.58 7.55
CA ASN A 185 -8.97 -3.77 6.74
C ASN A 185 -7.85 -4.79 6.99
N ARG A 186 -8.23 -6.01 7.39
CA ARG A 186 -7.29 -7.04 7.82
C ARG A 186 -7.52 -8.32 7.04
N PHE A 187 -6.45 -8.85 6.45
CA PHE A 187 -6.42 -10.15 5.78
C PHE A 187 -5.45 -11.05 6.56
N ILE A 188 -5.95 -12.16 7.06
CA ILE A 188 -5.19 -13.09 7.91
C ILE A 188 -5.32 -14.49 7.30
N LYS A 189 -4.19 -15.11 6.90
CA LYS A 189 -4.17 -16.43 6.27
C LYS A 189 -5.02 -16.53 5.00
N CYS A 190 -5.14 -15.45 4.24
CA CYS A 190 -5.99 -15.39 3.06
C CYS A 190 -5.23 -15.73 1.77
N LYS A 191 -5.97 -16.12 0.74
CA LYS A 191 -5.51 -16.17 -0.65
C LYS A 191 -6.14 -15.03 -1.43
N LEU A 192 -5.33 -14.11 -1.94
CA LEU A 192 -5.77 -12.84 -2.53
C LEU A 192 -5.29 -12.74 -3.98
N SER A 193 -6.21 -12.57 -4.92
CA SER A 193 -5.88 -12.42 -6.35
C SER A 193 -6.74 -11.37 -7.02
N ASN A 194 -6.12 -10.49 -7.80
CA ASN A 194 -6.80 -9.40 -8.50
C ASN A 194 -7.72 -8.61 -7.55
N LEU A 195 -7.16 -8.20 -6.41
CA LEU A 195 -7.91 -7.55 -5.35
C LEU A 195 -7.48 -6.09 -5.22
N ALA A 196 -8.48 -5.19 -5.22
CA ALA A 196 -8.31 -3.80 -4.82
C ALA A 196 -8.81 -3.61 -3.39
N THR A 197 -8.08 -2.85 -2.58
CA THR A 197 -8.45 -2.64 -1.19
C THR A 197 -8.14 -1.26 -0.65
N HIS A 198 -8.95 -0.86 0.32
CA HIS A 198 -8.76 0.36 1.10
C HIS A 198 -8.79 0.06 2.59
N GLY A 199 -7.83 0.62 3.33
CA GLY A 199 -7.82 0.64 4.78
C GLY A 199 -7.46 2.04 5.27
N GLY A 200 -8.44 2.80 5.75
CA GLY A 200 -8.20 4.17 6.19
C GLY A 200 -7.16 4.24 7.30
N VAL A 201 -7.41 3.56 8.41
CA VAL A 201 -6.55 3.57 9.60
C VAL A 201 -5.44 2.54 9.50
N GLU A 202 -5.75 1.36 8.94
CA GLU A 202 -4.82 0.24 8.84
C GLU A 202 -5.19 -0.65 7.66
N LEU A 203 -4.19 -1.08 6.90
CA LEU A 203 -4.25 -2.18 5.97
C LEU A 203 -3.25 -3.23 6.44
N LYS A 204 -3.75 -4.35 6.97
CA LYS A 204 -2.93 -5.46 7.46
C LYS A 204 -3.08 -6.69 6.58
N ILE A 205 -1.96 -7.25 6.14
CA ILE A 205 -1.85 -8.49 5.38
C ILE A 205 -0.90 -9.40 6.14
N ASP A 206 -1.40 -10.54 6.63
CA ASP A 206 -0.66 -11.40 7.54
C ASP A 206 -0.83 -12.87 7.17
N THR A 207 0.30 -13.54 6.90
CA THR A 207 0.33 -14.96 6.53
C THR A 207 -0.47 -15.25 5.25
N CYS A 208 -0.50 -14.32 4.29
CA CYS A 208 -1.30 -14.45 3.06
C CYS A 208 -0.49 -14.96 1.86
N GLU A 209 -1.19 -15.60 0.92
CA GLU A 209 -0.73 -15.85 -0.46
C GLU A 209 -1.36 -14.77 -1.37
N ILE A 210 -0.53 -14.02 -2.07
CA ILE A 210 -0.93 -12.80 -2.78
C ILE A 210 -0.49 -12.89 -4.25
N HIS A 211 -1.38 -12.53 -5.16
CA HIS A 211 -1.06 -12.30 -6.57
C HIS A 211 -1.11 -10.80 -6.85
N ASP A 212 -1.79 -10.37 -7.92
CA ASP A 212 -1.94 -8.95 -8.20
C ASP A 212 -2.86 -8.30 -7.16
N PHE A 213 -2.36 -7.23 -6.55
CA PHE A 213 -2.98 -6.58 -5.42
C PHE A 213 -2.79 -5.07 -5.51
N LEU A 214 -3.89 -4.34 -5.38
CA LEU A 214 -3.91 -2.88 -5.32
C LEU A 214 -4.38 -2.47 -3.93
N GLY A 215 -3.52 -1.80 -3.16
CA GLY A 215 -3.85 -1.33 -1.82
C GLY A 215 -3.75 0.18 -1.70
N ASN A 216 -4.63 0.80 -0.92
CA ASN A 216 -4.49 2.22 -0.60
C ASN A 216 -4.91 2.51 0.84
N CYS A 217 -4.15 3.36 1.53
CA CYS A 217 -4.53 3.95 2.81
C CYS A 217 -4.81 5.45 2.62
N PRO A 218 -6.06 5.86 2.37
CA PRO A 218 -6.38 7.26 2.07
C PRO A 218 -6.23 8.19 3.27
N SER A 219 -6.17 7.65 4.50
CA SER A 219 -5.90 8.51 5.66
C SER A 219 -4.43 8.90 5.69
N LYS A 220 -4.16 10.18 5.98
CA LYS A 220 -2.80 10.74 6.09
C LYS A 220 -1.98 10.19 7.27
N GLN A 221 -2.50 9.18 7.97
CA GLN A 221 -1.87 8.53 9.13
C GLN A 221 -2.08 7.01 9.13
N GLY A 222 -2.50 6.43 8.01
CA GLY A 222 -2.76 5.00 7.91
C GLY A 222 -1.51 4.16 8.17
N LYS A 223 -1.71 2.90 8.54
CA LYS A 223 -0.63 1.91 8.68
C LYS A 223 -0.74 0.87 7.59
N LEU A 224 0.39 0.55 6.94
CA LEU A 224 0.51 -0.59 6.04
C LEU A 224 1.38 -1.65 6.69
N LEU A 225 0.81 -2.83 6.95
CA LEU A 225 1.49 -3.94 7.64
C LEU A 225 1.42 -5.18 6.75
N ILE A 226 2.57 -5.69 6.30
CA ILE A 226 2.67 -6.91 5.47
C ILE A 226 3.62 -7.88 6.17
N HIS A 227 3.09 -8.91 6.80
CA HIS A 227 3.86 -9.83 7.64
C HIS A 227 3.68 -11.28 7.20
N ASN A 228 4.74 -12.07 7.29
CA ASN A 228 4.73 -13.52 7.07
C ASN A 228 4.10 -13.96 5.73
N SER A 229 4.10 -13.10 4.71
CA SER A 229 3.29 -13.27 3.51
C SER A 229 4.15 -13.60 2.30
N LYS A 230 3.52 -14.23 1.30
CA LYS A 230 4.15 -14.53 0.01
C LYS A 230 3.37 -13.86 -1.10
N SER A 231 4.07 -13.19 -2.01
CA SER A 231 3.47 -12.63 -3.22
C SER A 231 4.22 -13.09 -4.46
N SER A 232 3.47 -13.49 -5.49
CA SER A 232 4.02 -13.77 -6.82
C SER A 232 3.66 -12.71 -7.86
N GLY A 233 2.83 -11.72 -7.50
CA GLY A 233 2.33 -10.68 -8.41
C GLY A 233 2.85 -9.29 -8.07
N ASN A 234 2.24 -8.28 -8.68
CA ASN A 234 2.50 -6.88 -8.35
C ASN A 234 1.63 -6.42 -7.17
N MET A 235 2.26 -5.80 -6.17
CA MET A 235 1.59 -5.14 -5.07
C MET A 235 1.72 -3.63 -5.24
N ASP A 236 0.67 -3.02 -5.77
CA ASP A 236 0.61 -1.59 -6.08
C ASP A 236 -0.04 -0.83 -4.92
N PHE A 237 0.71 0.08 -4.32
CA PHE A 237 0.25 1.03 -3.31
C PHE A 237 0.34 2.48 -3.79
N THR A 238 0.46 2.68 -5.10
CA THR A 238 0.46 3.98 -5.76
C THR A 238 -0.97 4.49 -5.85
N GLY A 239 -1.30 5.47 -5.01
CA GLY A 239 -2.64 6.04 -5.04
C GLY A 239 -2.88 6.99 -3.88
N ALA A 240 -3.30 8.22 -4.20
CA ALA A 240 -3.82 9.20 -3.26
C ALA A 240 -2.86 9.68 -2.17
N SER A 241 -1.68 10.22 -2.55
CA SER A 241 -0.83 10.99 -1.63
C SER A 241 -0.63 10.28 -0.28
N GLY A 242 -0.46 8.96 -0.33
CA GLY A 242 -0.53 8.08 0.83
C GLY A 242 0.57 8.45 1.81
N MET A 243 0.17 9.20 2.85
CA MET A 243 1.03 9.51 3.97
C MET A 243 0.74 8.50 5.06
N PHE A 244 1.67 7.60 5.28
CA PHE A 244 1.58 6.56 6.28
C PHE A 244 2.18 7.05 7.61
N SER A 245 1.59 6.62 8.72
CA SER A 245 2.28 6.71 10.01
C SER A 245 3.33 5.60 10.13
N LEU A 246 3.07 4.45 9.52
CA LEU A 246 3.95 3.29 9.52
C LEU A 246 3.74 2.46 8.25
N ILE A 247 4.85 2.08 7.62
CA ILE A 247 4.92 0.99 6.65
C ILE A 247 5.83 -0.07 7.27
N SER A 248 5.36 -1.30 7.40
CA SER A 248 6.12 -2.40 7.98
C SER A 248 5.98 -3.66 7.14
N ILE A 249 7.09 -4.15 6.58
CA ILE A 249 7.17 -5.41 5.85
C ILE A 249 8.13 -6.34 6.59
N LYS A 250 7.65 -7.51 7.04
CA LYS A 250 8.45 -8.43 7.87
C LYS A 250 8.27 -9.88 7.45
N ASN A 251 9.36 -10.66 7.48
CA ASN A 251 9.34 -12.10 7.25
C ASN A 251 8.60 -12.49 5.96
N SER A 252 8.73 -11.70 4.89
CA SER A 252 7.87 -11.82 3.71
C SER A 252 8.68 -12.03 2.43
N GLN A 253 8.14 -12.83 1.51
CA GLN A 253 8.72 -13.10 0.19
C GLN A 253 7.78 -12.55 -0.86
N LEU A 254 8.04 -11.32 -1.32
CA LEU A 254 7.15 -10.58 -2.20
C LEU A 254 7.76 -10.47 -3.60
N GLY A 255 6.90 -10.33 -4.60
CA GLY A 255 7.27 -10.00 -5.97
C GLY A 255 7.71 -8.54 -6.07
N GLU A 256 6.94 -7.74 -6.81
CA GLU A 256 7.13 -6.29 -6.87
C GLU A 256 6.23 -5.58 -5.85
N VAL A 257 6.81 -4.63 -5.13
CA VAL A 257 6.08 -3.70 -4.25
C VAL A 257 6.29 -2.30 -4.78
N ASP A 258 5.21 -1.67 -5.22
CA ASP A 258 5.23 -0.29 -5.72
C ASP A 258 4.63 0.67 -4.69
N LEU A 259 5.49 1.54 -4.16
CA LEU A 259 5.22 2.59 -3.19
C LEU A 259 5.60 3.97 -3.75
N MET A 260 5.64 4.13 -5.08
CA MET A 260 5.92 5.42 -5.71
C MET A 260 4.93 6.49 -5.24
N SER A 261 5.46 7.69 -4.98
CA SER A 261 4.76 8.85 -4.42
C SER A 261 4.17 8.66 -3.01
N SER A 262 4.55 7.60 -2.30
CA SER A 262 4.18 7.43 -0.89
C SER A 262 5.12 8.18 0.06
N ALA A 263 4.61 8.55 1.23
CA ALA A 263 5.37 9.14 2.31
C ALA A 263 5.10 8.36 3.60
N SER A 264 6.07 8.27 4.51
CA SER A 264 5.86 7.63 5.81
C SER A 264 6.65 8.30 6.93
N LYS A 265 6.12 8.31 8.16
CA LYS A 265 6.96 8.61 9.32
C LYS A 265 7.97 7.50 9.57
N VAL A 266 7.51 6.25 9.58
CA VAL A 266 8.35 5.08 9.81
C VAL A 266 8.17 4.09 8.67
N PHE A 267 9.27 3.67 8.04
CA PHE A 267 9.28 2.62 7.03
C PHE A 267 10.30 1.56 7.40
N GLU A 268 9.82 0.37 7.74
CA GLU A 268 10.65 -0.74 8.16
C GLU A 268 10.46 -1.94 7.24
N ILE A 269 11.58 -2.50 6.77
CA ILE A 269 11.60 -3.80 6.10
C ILE A 269 12.63 -4.68 6.81
N GLU A 270 12.21 -5.88 7.21
CA GLU A 270 13.02 -6.80 7.98
C GLU A 270 12.83 -8.25 7.50
N ASP A 271 13.92 -9.00 7.37
CA ASP A 271 13.90 -10.44 7.06
C ASP A 271 13.03 -10.79 5.85
N SER A 272 13.14 -9.99 4.78
CA SER A 272 12.22 -10.06 3.65
C SER A 272 12.95 -10.09 2.31
N SER A 273 12.28 -10.55 1.26
CA SER A 273 12.79 -10.59 -0.11
C SER A 273 11.79 -9.95 -1.06
N LEU A 274 12.17 -8.89 -1.79
CA LEU A 274 11.28 -8.15 -2.69
C LEU A 274 12.01 -7.32 -3.75
N SER A 275 11.31 -6.91 -4.81
CA SER A 275 11.67 -5.75 -5.64
C SER A 275 10.89 -4.53 -5.13
N LEU A 276 11.55 -3.41 -4.87
CA LEU A 276 10.93 -2.24 -4.24
C LEU A 276 11.06 -0.99 -5.13
N LYS A 277 9.92 -0.42 -5.51
CA LYS A 277 9.82 0.92 -6.10
C LYS A 277 9.25 1.89 -5.07
N MET A 278 9.93 2.99 -4.83
CA MET A 278 9.48 4.04 -3.91
C MET A 278 10.09 5.38 -4.33
N GLY A 279 9.65 6.50 -3.76
CA GLY A 279 10.21 7.82 -4.11
C GLY A 279 9.27 8.66 -4.97
N ALA A 280 9.82 9.49 -5.86
CA ALA A 280 9.21 10.66 -6.49
C ALA A 280 9.24 11.93 -5.63
N VAL A 281 8.96 13.08 -6.26
CA VAL A 281 9.08 14.44 -5.70
C VAL A 281 8.35 14.60 -4.35
N ASP A 282 7.19 13.96 -4.22
CA ASP A 282 6.36 14.07 -3.02
C ASP A 282 6.70 13.05 -1.93
N ALA A 283 7.56 12.07 -2.21
CA ALA A 283 7.92 11.06 -1.24
C ALA A 283 8.82 11.63 -0.14
N LYS A 284 8.45 11.31 1.10
CA LYS A 284 9.13 11.78 2.31
C LYS A 284 9.08 10.71 3.39
N TYR A 285 10.24 10.42 3.97
CA TYR A 285 10.41 9.41 5.01
C TYR A 285 11.15 9.99 6.22
N GLU A 286 10.54 10.02 7.40
CA GLU A 286 11.25 10.49 8.61
C GLU A 286 12.29 9.46 9.06
N LYS A 287 11.91 8.19 9.06
CA LYS A 287 12.83 7.08 9.33
C LYS A 287 12.54 5.93 8.40
N ALA A 288 13.54 5.51 7.64
CA ALA A 288 13.52 4.30 6.84
C ALA A 288 14.62 3.34 7.30
N THR A 289 14.28 2.07 7.47
CA THR A 289 15.22 1.04 7.94
C THR A 289 14.99 -0.28 7.22
N PHE A 290 16.01 -0.76 6.53
CA PHE A 290 16.00 -2.03 5.83
C PHE A 290 17.06 -2.95 6.45
N ARG A 291 16.64 -4.10 7.00
CA ARG A 291 17.52 -5.06 7.67
C ARG A 291 17.35 -6.45 7.09
N ARG A 292 18.46 -7.08 6.70
CA ARG A 292 18.45 -8.47 6.19
C ARG A 292 17.45 -8.64 5.04
N VAL A 293 17.42 -7.65 4.13
CA VAL A 293 16.52 -7.64 2.98
C VAL A 293 17.27 -8.15 1.76
N LYS A 294 16.66 -9.12 1.05
CA LYS A 294 17.15 -9.58 -0.24
C LYS A 294 16.38 -8.90 -1.36
N PHE A 295 17.01 -7.94 -2.01
CA PHE A 295 16.43 -7.28 -3.17
C PHE A 295 16.62 -8.13 -4.43
N HIS A 296 15.57 -8.22 -5.26
CA HIS A 296 15.59 -8.91 -6.55
C HIS A 296 14.94 -8.05 -7.64
N GLY A 297 14.94 -8.51 -8.89
CA GLY A 297 14.37 -7.75 -10.02
C GLY A 297 15.08 -6.41 -10.24
N GLU A 298 14.33 -5.31 -10.12
CA GLU A 298 14.86 -3.94 -10.21
C GLU A 298 15.68 -3.51 -8.98
N GLY A 299 15.69 -4.32 -7.91
CA GLY A 299 16.41 -4.02 -6.69
C GLY A 299 15.67 -3.02 -5.80
N LEU A 300 16.40 -2.03 -5.30
CA LEU A 300 15.84 -0.85 -4.62
C LEU A 300 15.84 0.33 -5.58
N TYR A 301 14.67 0.69 -6.09
CA TYR A 301 14.47 1.81 -6.99
C TYR A 301 13.82 2.99 -6.25
N CYS A 302 14.62 4.02 -5.95
CA CYS A 302 14.22 5.16 -5.14
C CYS A 302 14.65 6.52 -5.71
N PRO A 303 14.03 6.98 -6.82
CA PRO A 303 14.33 8.29 -7.37
C PRO A 303 13.70 9.43 -6.55
N LEU A 304 14.36 10.59 -6.48
CA LEU A 304 13.82 11.87 -6.00
C LEU A 304 13.27 11.90 -4.56
N ALA A 305 13.54 10.87 -3.76
CA ALA A 305 12.97 10.74 -2.43
C ALA A 305 13.67 11.63 -1.40
N ARG A 306 12.97 11.91 -0.30
CA ARG A 306 13.49 12.67 0.84
C ARG A 306 13.49 11.82 2.09
N PHE A 307 14.63 11.72 2.75
CA PHE A 307 14.79 10.99 4.00
C PHE A 307 15.39 11.89 5.07
N PHE A 308 14.84 11.86 6.28
CA PHE A 308 15.64 12.34 7.42
C PHE A 308 16.69 11.29 7.76
N THR A 309 16.28 10.05 8.01
CA THR A 309 17.23 8.95 8.25
C THR A 309 16.91 7.76 7.36
N LEU A 310 17.91 7.24 6.65
CA LEU A 310 17.88 5.95 5.96
C LEU A 310 18.98 5.05 6.51
N GLU A 311 18.59 3.88 7.02
CA GLU A 311 19.50 2.82 7.44
C GLU A 311 19.28 1.59 6.57
N ILE A 312 20.35 1.08 5.96
CA ILE A 312 20.35 -0.19 5.25
C ILE A 312 21.44 -1.05 5.90
N ASP A 313 21.09 -2.24 6.36
CA ASP A 313 21.98 -3.12 7.12
C ASP A 313 21.81 -4.59 6.70
N ALA A 314 22.93 -5.24 6.38
CA ALA A 314 22.97 -6.65 5.98
C ALA A 314 22.01 -6.99 4.82
N CYS A 315 21.82 -6.06 3.88
CA CYS A 315 20.98 -6.28 2.70
C CYS A 315 21.78 -6.86 1.53
N ASP A 316 21.12 -7.66 0.71
CA ASP A 316 21.64 -8.23 -0.53
C ASP A 316 20.98 -7.53 -1.72
N PHE A 317 21.76 -6.76 -2.48
CA PHE A 317 21.31 -6.11 -3.70
C PHE A 317 21.59 -7.02 -4.91
N GLY A 318 20.77 -8.05 -5.07
CA GLY A 318 20.73 -8.83 -6.31
C GLY A 318 20.24 -8.00 -7.51
N GLY A 319 20.34 -8.55 -8.72
CA GLY A 319 19.77 -7.93 -9.93
C GLY A 319 20.46 -6.63 -10.37
N LYS A 320 19.69 -5.54 -10.49
CA LYS A 320 20.14 -4.23 -11.01
C LYS A 320 20.84 -3.32 -9.99
N GLY A 321 20.87 -3.71 -8.71
CA GLY A 321 21.61 -3.01 -7.66
C GLY A 321 20.78 -1.99 -6.86
N LEU A 322 21.47 -0.96 -6.35
CA LEU A 322 20.91 0.13 -5.56
C LEU A 322 20.71 1.38 -6.43
N ALA A 323 19.51 1.97 -6.45
CA ALA A 323 19.25 3.22 -7.17
C ALA A 323 18.58 4.26 -6.26
N LEU A 324 19.35 5.25 -5.82
CA LEU A 324 18.93 6.37 -4.96
C LEU A 324 19.33 7.71 -5.62
N TYR A 325 18.59 8.16 -6.64
CA TYR A 325 19.12 9.20 -7.55
C TYR A 325 18.15 10.36 -7.81
N GLY A 326 18.73 11.54 -8.03
CA GLY A 326 18.00 12.73 -8.48
C GLY A 326 17.72 12.70 -9.98
N ALA A 327 17.04 13.70 -10.52
CA ALA A 327 16.85 13.83 -11.96
C ALA A 327 16.69 15.30 -12.37
N PRO A 328 17.15 15.68 -13.57
CA PRO A 328 16.79 16.95 -14.18
C PRO A 328 15.27 17.11 -14.26
N ASN A 329 14.79 18.32 -14.02
CA ASN A 329 13.42 18.70 -14.36
C ASN A 329 13.42 19.11 -15.84
N PRO A 330 12.86 18.29 -16.75
CA PRO A 330 12.96 18.56 -18.19
C PRO A 330 12.11 19.77 -18.62
N ARG A 331 11.15 20.20 -17.79
CA ARG A 331 10.23 21.31 -18.09
C ARG A 331 9.94 22.13 -16.84
N PRO A 332 10.94 22.83 -16.28
CA PRO A 332 10.78 23.59 -15.05
C PRO A 332 9.86 24.78 -15.29
N LYS A 333 8.82 24.93 -14.46
CA LYS A 333 8.03 26.17 -14.46
C LYS A 333 8.80 27.30 -13.78
N LEU A 334 8.39 28.54 -14.02
CA LEU A 334 8.97 29.69 -13.34
C LEU A 334 8.85 29.52 -11.82
N GLY A 335 9.99 29.44 -11.13
CA GLY A 335 10.07 29.24 -9.69
C GLY A 335 10.24 27.78 -9.23
N GLU A 336 10.17 26.80 -10.13
CA GLU A 336 10.50 25.40 -9.83
C GLU A 336 12.01 25.11 -10.00
N TYR A 337 12.48 24.03 -9.40
CA TYR A 337 13.86 23.59 -9.58
C TYR A 337 14.10 23.03 -10.98
N LEU A 338 15.27 23.38 -11.54
CA LEU A 338 15.81 22.77 -12.75
C LEU A 338 16.26 21.31 -12.51
N LEU A 339 16.44 20.92 -11.25
CA LEU A 339 16.96 19.63 -10.81
C LEU A 339 16.21 19.16 -9.57
N TYR A 340 15.60 17.98 -9.63
CA TYR A 340 15.11 17.28 -8.45
C TYR A 340 16.24 16.46 -7.86
N ARG A 341 16.50 16.65 -6.56
CA ARG A 341 17.57 15.95 -5.84
C ARG A 341 16.96 14.91 -4.91
N THR A 342 17.71 13.85 -4.65
CA THR A 342 17.41 12.93 -3.54
C THR A 342 18.12 13.45 -2.30
N LEU A 343 17.39 13.65 -1.21
CA LEU A 343 17.88 14.37 -0.03
C LEU A 343 17.90 13.47 1.20
N PHE A 344 18.97 13.54 1.97
CA PHE A 344 19.18 12.79 3.21
C PHE A 344 19.73 13.70 4.31
N ASN A 345 19.19 13.63 5.53
CA ASN A 345 19.94 14.17 6.67
C ASN A 345 21.06 13.18 7.05
N HIS A 346 20.69 11.90 7.20
CA HIS A 346 21.62 10.81 7.46
C HIS A 346 21.29 9.58 6.59
N ILE A 347 22.32 9.01 5.97
CA ILE A 347 22.25 7.73 5.27
C ILE A 347 23.37 6.81 5.76
N ASN A 348 23.01 5.61 6.19
CA ASN A 348 23.92 4.62 6.76
C ASN A 348 23.79 3.30 6.01
N PHE A 349 24.89 2.84 5.41
CA PHE A 349 25.02 1.49 4.86
C PHE A 349 25.92 0.66 5.77
N ARG A 350 25.44 -0.52 6.19
CA ARG A 350 26.15 -1.42 7.10
C ARG A 350 26.22 -2.87 6.61
N ASN A 351 27.37 -3.51 6.82
CA ASN A 351 27.54 -4.97 6.73
C ASN A 351 27.06 -5.57 5.39
N MET A 352 27.43 -4.98 4.26
CA MET A 352 26.91 -5.39 2.95
C MET A 352 27.90 -5.19 1.81
N THR A 353 27.60 -5.83 0.68
CA THR A 353 28.27 -5.58 -0.59
C THR A 353 27.28 -4.96 -1.57
N ILE A 354 27.65 -3.83 -2.15
CA ILE A 354 26.87 -3.12 -3.15
C ILE A 354 27.62 -3.24 -4.49
N PRO A 355 27.22 -4.17 -5.37
CA PRO A 355 27.95 -4.40 -6.62
C PRO A 355 27.79 -3.23 -7.59
N LYS A 356 26.59 -2.65 -7.63
CA LYS A 356 26.27 -1.49 -8.46
C LYS A 356 25.37 -0.53 -7.71
N ALA A 357 25.77 0.74 -7.68
CA ALA A 357 25.00 1.81 -7.09
C ALA A 357 24.83 2.99 -8.05
N LYS A 358 23.60 3.46 -8.21
CA LYS A 358 23.27 4.71 -8.88
C LYS A 358 22.78 5.70 -7.83
N ILE A 359 23.63 6.66 -7.48
CA ILE A 359 23.43 7.61 -6.37
C ILE A 359 23.77 9.04 -6.84
N ASP A 360 23.57 9.33 -8.13
CA ASP A 360 23.79 10.65 -8.73
C ASP A 360 22.76 11.67 -8.21
N TYR A 361 23.20 12.94 -8.13
CA TYR A 361 22.39 14.06 -7.60
C TYR A 361 21.88 13.84 -6.16
N MET A 362 22.57 13.02 -5.37
CA MET A 362 22.29 12.82 -3.94
C MET A 362 22.91 13.93 -3.09
N HIS A 363 22.11 14.53 -2.22
CA HIS A 363 22.60 15.44 -1.18
C HIS A 363 22.39 14.80 0.19
N ALA A 364 23.47 14.65 0.96
CA ALA A 364 23.39 14.09 2.31
C ALA A 364 24.17 14.89 3.34
N GLY A 365 23.54 15.15 4.49
CA GLY A 365 24.25 15.71 5.66
C GLY A 365 25.38 14.79 6.10
N THR A 366 25.07 13.51 6.29
CA THR A 366 26.05 12.46 6.57
C THR A 366 25.80 11.22 5.74
N LEU A 367 26.84 10.70 5.10
CA LEU A 367 26.90 9.38 4.47
C LEU A 367 27.88 8.51 5.25
N THR A 368 27.40 7.38 5.80
CA THR A 368 28.23 6.41 6.52
C THR A 368 28.30 5.10 5.76
N LEU A 369 29.53 4.63 5.52
CA LEU A 369 29.82 3.31 4.97
C LEU A 369 30.56 2.49 6.04
N GLU A 370 29.87 1.54 6.67
CA GLU A 370 30.40 0.74 7.78
C GLU A 370 30.44 -0.75 7.44
N ASN A 371 31.63 -1.32 7.33
CA ASN A 371 31.83 -2.69 6.84
C ASN A 371 31.14 -2.92 5.47
N VAL A 372 31.27 -1.95 4.57
CA VAL A 372 30.65 -1.97 3.24
C VAL A 372 31.71 -2.17 2.16
N SER A 373 31.40 -3.02 1.19
CA SER A 373 32.15 -3.11 -0.07
C SER A 373 31.34 -2.51 -1.22
N LEU A 374 31.80 -1.41 -1.80
CA LEU A 374 31.17 -0.72 -2.93
C LEU A 374 32.04 -0.91 -4.17
N ALA A 375 31.50 -1.52 -5.23
CA ALA A 375 32.25 -1.79 -6.46
C ALA A 375 32.00 -0.70 -7.53
N ASP A 376 30.92 -0.79 -8.31
CA ASP A 376 30.61 0.24 -9.29
C ASP A 376 29.60 1.24 -8.72
N ALA A 377 29.95 2.53 -8.67
CA ALA A 377 29.05 3.54 -8.13
C ALA A 377 29.12 4.86 -8.89
N ASP A 378 27.95 5.40 -9.21
CA ASP A 378 27.79 6.77 -9.68
C ASP A 378 27.31 7.63 -8.51
N LEU A 379 28.15 8.54 -8.04
CA LEU A 379 27.82 9.55 -7.02
C LEU A 379 27.90 10.96 -7.61
N SER A 380 27.92 11.08 -8.94
CA SER A 380 28.14 12.34 -9.63
C SER A 380 27.11 13.40 -9.23
N HIS A 381 27.53 14.66 -9.25
CA HIS A 381 26.72 15.81 -8.84
C HIS A 381 26.21 15.75 -7.39
N GLY A 382 26.86 14.93 -6.55
CA GLY A 382 26.52 14.80 -5.15
C GLY A 382 27.01 15.97 -4.29
N CYS A 383 26.36 16.19 -3.16
CA CYS A 383 26.79 17.16 -2.16
C CYS A 383 26.71 16.58 -0.75
N PHE A 384 27.87 16.42 -0.11
CA PHE A 384 28.02 15.71 1.15
C PHE A 384 28.60 16.61 2.23
N GLY A 385 27.90 16.72 3.36
CA GLY A 385 28.45 17.37 4.56
C GLY A 385 29.62 16.56 5.12
N THR A 386 29.34 15.31 5.49
CA THR A 386 30.37 14.38 5.99
C THR A 386 30.22 13.02 5.32
N VAL A 387 31.34 12.46 4.85
CA VAL A 387 31.43 11.06 4.44
C VAL A 387 32.29 10.31 5.46
N GLN A 388 31.72 9.29 6.08
CA GLN A 388 32.38 8.45 7.08
C GLN A 388 32.66 7.06 6.51
N PHE A 389 33.93 6.67 6.49
CA PHE A 389 34.35 5.33 6.14
C PHE A 389 34.77 4.60 7.41
N LYS A 390 34.07 3.50 7.73
CA LYS A 390 34.40 2.62 8.87
C LYS A 390 34.61 1.22 8.32
N ASN A 391 35.86 0.84 8.07
CA ASN A 391 36.21 -0.41 7.38
C ASN A 391 35.50 -0.57 6.02
N ALA A 392 35.49 0.49 5.21
CA ALA A 392 34.87 0.46 3.88
C ALA A 392 35.88 0.03 2.80
N LYS A 393 35.38 -0.65 1.76
CA LYS A 393 36.16 -1.02 0.57
C LYS A 393 35.54 -0.38 -0.67
N LEU A 394 36.32 0.38 -1.41
CA LEU A 394 35.93 0.92 -2.72
C LEU A 394 36.69 0.16 -3.81
N GLY A 395 35.98 -0.39 -4.78
CA GLY A 395 36.52 -1.08 -5.94
C GLY A 395 35.96 -0.54 -7.25
N GLY A 396 36.10 -1.27 -8.35
CA GLY A 396 35.42 -0.98 -9.61
C GLY A 396 35.63 0.44 -10.15
N LYS A 397 34.56 1.04 -10.68
CA LYS A 397 34.52 2.43 -11.14
C LYS A 397 33.65 3.27 -10.22
N ILE A 398 34.22 4.34 -9.68
CA ILE A 398 33.52 5.29 -8.81
C ILE A 398 33.53 6.67 -9.48
N ASP A 399 32.35 7.17 -9.83
CA ASP A 399 32.19 8.49 -10.43
C ASP A 399 31.82 9.53 -9.37
N LEU A 400 32.70 10.51 -9.18
CA LEU A 400 32.55 11.67 -8.30
C LEU A 400 32.61 12.98 -9.11
N THR A 401 32.31 12.92 -10.42
CA THR A 401 32.22 14.12 -11.26
C THR A 401 31.26 15.13 -10.64
N GLU A 402 31.70 16.39 -10.53
CA GLU A 402 30.93 17.49 -9.90
C GLU A 402 30.44 17.21 -8.47
N THR A 403 31.06 16.26 -7.77
CA THR A 403 30.72 15.95 -6.39
C THR A 403 31.50 16.82 -5.42
N THR A 404 30.84 17.27 -4.36
CA THR A 404 31.47 18.04 -3.29
C THR A 404 31.35 17.30 -1.96
N ILE A 405 32.46 17.18 -1.25
CA ILE A 405 32.53 16.56 0.08
C ILE A 405 33.18 17.56 1.02
N ARG A 406 32.47 17.98 2.08
CA ARG A 406 33.02 18.99 3.00
C ARG A 406 33.99 18.39 4.00
N GLN A 407 33.66 17.22 4.55
CA GLN A 407 34.48 16.50 5.52
C GLN A 407 34.54 15.01 5.19
N ILE A 408 35.72 14.42 5.35
CA ILE A 408 35.93 12.96 5.29
C ILE A 408 36.44 12.51 6.66
N ASP A 409 35.78 11.50 7.23
CA ASP A 409 36.26 10.74 8.38
C ASP A 409 36.65 9.35 7.89
N ASN A 410 37.93 9.00 7.99
CA ASN A 410 38.47 7.76 7.47
C ASN A 410 39.00 6.88 8.60
N GLN A 411 38.25 5.84 8.92
CA GLN A 411 38.56 4.82 9.92
C GLN A 411 38.60 3.44 9.25
N GLY A 412 39.49 3.28 8.25
CA GLY A 412 39.74 1.98 7.60
C GLY A 412 39.25 1.87 6.16
N LEU A 413 39.27 2.95 5.38
CA LEU A 413 39.03 2.91 3.94
C LEU A 413 40.15 2.15 3.22
N THR A 414 39.80 1.09 2.50
CA THR A 414 40.63 0.50 1.45
C THR A 414 40.07 0.92 0.09
N ASN A 415 40.90 1.56 -0.74
CA ASN A 415 40.46 2.06 -2.04
C ASN A 415 41.31 1.46 -3.16
N THR A 416 40.69 0.64 -3.99
CA THR A 416 41.26 0.10 -5.24
C THR A 416 40.44 0.51 -6.46
N ALA A 417 39.57 1.52 -6.31
CA ALA A 417 38.67 1.98 -7.35
C ALA A 417 39.35 2.87 -8.38
N GLN A 418 38.87 2.81 -9.63
CA GLN A 418 39.11 3.85 -10.62
C GLN A 418 38.16 5.03 -10.33
N ILE A 419 38.70 6.11 -9.79
CA ILE A 419 37.92 7.29 -9.41
C ILE A 419 37.94 8.32 -10.55
N THR A 420 36.76 8.69 -11.05
CA THR A 420 36.55 9.88 -11.86
C THR A 420 36.13 11.03 -10.94
N GLY A 421 36.70 12.22 -11.11
CA GLY A 421 36.47 13.34 -10.20
C GLY A 421 37.42 13.31 -9.00
N LYS A 422 36.95 13.72 -7.82
CA LYS A 422 37.81 13.89 -6.64
C LYS A 422 37.20 13.32 -5.37
N LEU A 423 37.92 12.39 -4.74
CA LEU A 423 37.64 11.91 -3.39
C LEU A 423 38.51 12.68 -2.39
N GLU A 424 38.19 13.96 -2.17
CA GLU A 424 38.91 14.82 -1.24
C GLU A 424 37.93 15.68 -0.43
N ALA A 425 38.27 15.97 0.82
CA ALA A 425 37.50 16.91 1.63
C ALA A 425 37.84 18.35 1.23
N ASN A 426 36.81 19.17 1.05
CA ASN A 426 36.92 20.60 0.86
C ASN A 426 36.09 21.32 1.93
N PRO A 427 36.70 21.80 3.03
CA PRO A 427 35.99 22.47 4.12
C PRO A 427 35.19 23.72 3.70
N ASN A 428 35.56 24.31 2.56
CA ASN A 428 34.91 25.48 1.96
C ASN A 428 33.79 25.12 0.98
N ALA A 429 33.57 23.83 0.70
CA ALA A 429 32.45 23.39 -0.10
C ALA A 429 31.12 23.80 0.54
N PRO A 430 30.09 24.11 -0.27
CA PRO A 430 28.77 24.42 0.25
C PRO A 430 28.22 23.25 1.07
N LEU A 431 27.43 23.55 2.09
CA LEU A 431 26.63 22.53 2.75
C LEU A 431 25.54 22.03 1.80
N PRO A 432 25.14 20.75 1.92
CA PRO A 432 23.96 20.26 1.22
C PRO A 432 22.74 21.10 1.62
N ASP A 433 22.01 21.60 0.64
CA ASP A 433 20.73 22.28 0.86
C ASP A 433 19.67 21.24 1.25
N LEU A 434 19.48 21.07 2.56
CA LEU A 434 18.53 20.13 3.15
C LEU A 434 17.22 20.80 3.60
N ALA A 435 17.03 22.10 3.34
CA ALA A 435 15.84 22.84 3.79
C ALA A 435 14.52 22.24 3.26
N ALA A 436 14.58 21.56 2.11
CA ALA A 436 13.43 20.87 1.51
C ALA A 436 12.97 19.62 2.29
N LEU A 437 13.81 19.07 3.18
CA LEU A 437 13.44 17.95 4.05
C LEU A 437 12.33 18.37 5.03
N ASP A 438 12.36 19.60 5.52
CA ASP A 438 11.36 20.10 6.47
C ASP A 438 10.05 20.50 5.81
N GLN A 439 10.04 20.69 4.48
CA GLN A 439 8.84 21.09 3.77
C GLN A 439 7.83 19.94 3.65
N PRO A 440 6.51 20.24 3.73
CA PRO A 440 5.49 19.25 3.44
C PRO A 440 5.54 18.82 1.97
N PRO A 441 5.15 17.57 1.64
CA PRO A 441 4.95 17.13 0.26
C PRO A 441 4.07 18.09 -0.56
N GLY A 442 4.35 18.24 -1.85
CA GLY A 442 3.50 18.96 -2.81
C GLY A 442 3.58 20.50 -2.79
N ARG A 443 4.44 21.12 -1.98
CA ARG A 443 4.70 22.58 -2.11
C ARG A 443 5.92 22.82 -2.99
N PRO A 444 5.80 23.63 -4.07
CA PRO A 444 6.98 24.17 -4.71
C PRO A 444 7.75 24.97 -3.65
N MET A 445 8.99 24.59 -3.44
CA MET A 445 9.91 25.33 -2.59
C MET A 445 9.99 26.75 -3.16
N GLN A 446 9.59 27.76 -2.37
CA GLN A 446 9.78 29.14 -2.81
C GLN A 446 11.28 29.35 -2.99
N THR A 447 11.67 29.88 -4.14
CA THR A 447 13.04 30.32 -4.37
C THR A 447 13.44 31.21 -3.20
N PRO A 448 14.66 31.06 -2.63
CA PRO A 448 15.12 31.93 -1.56
C PRO A 448 14.89 33.37 -2.01
N SER A 449 14.18 34.17 -1.20
CA SER A 449 13.92 35.56 -1.55
C SER A 449 15.27 36.19 -1.90
N LYS A 450 15.45 36.68 -3.13
CA LYS A 450 16.63 37.46 -3.50
C LYS A 450 16.75 38.54 -2.44
N LYS A 451 17.74 38.42 -1.53
CA LYS A 451 18.02 39.49 -0.56
C LYS A 451 18.26 40.73 -1.41
N LYS A 452 17.34 41.70 -1.35
CA LYS A 452 17.57 43.01 -1.95
C LYS A 452 18.92 43.49 -1.42
N PRO A 453 19.87 43.90 -2.27
CA PRO A 453 21.10 44.49 -1.78
C PRO A 453 20.70 45.65 -0.86
N GLN A 454 21.08 45.55 0.42
CA GLN A 454 20.98 46.68 1.32
C GLN A 454 21.82 47.79 0.71
N GLY A 455 21.13 48.82 0.21
CA GLY A 455 21.79 50.03 -0.27
C GLY A 455 22.69 50.55 0.84
N LYS A 456 23.96 50.73 0.52
CA LYS A 456 24.86 51.52 1.37
C LYS A 456 24.29 52.94 1.40
N HIS A 457 24.05 53.43 2.61
CA HIS A 457 23.76 54.84 2.86
C HIS A 457 24.92 55.73 2.43
#